data_AF-A0A438FFI0-F1
#
_entry.id   AF-A0A438FFI0-F1
#
_cell.length_a   1.000
_cell.length_b   1.000
_cell.length_c   1.000
_cell.angle_alpha   90.00
_cell.angle_beta   90.00
_cell.angle_gamma   90.00
#
_symmetry.space_group_name_H-M   'P 1'
#
loop_
_entity.id
_entity.type
_entity.pdbx_description
1 polymer ?
#
loop_
_entity_poly.entity_id
_entity_poly.type
_entity_poly.pdbx_seq_one_letter_code
_entity_poly.pdbx_strand_id
1 'polypeptide(L)'
;MDFNVVKSIHQKEMLQVSKWWKDLGLAKELKFARNQPLKWYMWPLAVLPDPSLSEQRVELTKPISLVYIIDDIFDVHGTLDELTLFTEAVNRWEYAAVEQLPDYMKICFNALNGITNEISSKVYNDHGWNPMESLRKAVLGMFMQCISSRSKWFADGHVPKADEYLKNGVISSGVHVVLVHMFFLLGHGITKRNVDVVDDFPEIISSVAKILRLWDDLGSAKDENQDGHDGSYLECYMKEKPGTSIENARCHVMHTISETWKSLNNECLAPNPFSTCFTKACLNVARMVPLMYSYDDNRCLPSLEEHMKSLVYESVSS
;
A
#
# COMPACT_ATOMS: atom_id res chain seq x y z
N MET A 1 28.76 -9.25 2.39
CA MET A 1 27.98 -10.15 3.27
C MET A 1 27.69 -11.42 2.46
N ASP A 2 27.77 -12.60 3.07
CA ASP A 2 27.54 -13.88 2.37
C ASP A 2 26.08 -13.99 1.91
N PHE A 3 25.87 -14.32 0.63
CA PHE A 3 24.56 -14.53 0.03
C PHE A 3 23.71 -15.53 0.83
N ASN A 4 24.34 -16.58 1.36
CA ASN A 4 23.66 -17.62 2.14
C ASN A 4 23.15 -17.09 3.48
N VAL A 5 23.86 -16.14 4.10
CA VAL A 5 23.42 -15.50 5.36
C VAL A 5 22.19 -14.63 5.11
N VAL A 6 22.22 -13.81 4.07
CA VAL A 6 21.08 -12.94 3.68
C VAL A 6 19.86 -13.79 3.33
N LYS A 7 20.05 -14.87 2.57
CA LYS A 7 18.98 -15.82 2.27
C LYS A 7 18.36 -16.43 3.53
N SER A 8 19.18 -16.87 4.50
CA SER A 8 18.69 -17.43 5.77
C SER A 8 17.88 -16.43 6.58
N ILE A 9 18.29 -15.16 6.58
CA ILE A 9 17.55 -14.06 7.21
C ILE A 9 16.15 -13.94 6.59
N HIS A 10 16.07 -13.84 5.25
CA HIS A 10 14.78 -13.72 4.56
C HIS A 10 13.87 -14.94 4.78
N GLN A 11 14.42 -16.16 4.81
CA GLN A 11 13.63 -17.36 5.09
C GLN A 11 13.03 -17.33 6.51
N LYS A 12 13.79 -16.85 7.51
CA LYS A 12 13.26 -16.68 8.87
C LYS A 12 12.17 -15.61 8.92
N GLU A 13 12.33 -14.51 8.20
CA GLU A 13 11.31 -13.45 8.09
C GLU A 13 10.02 -13.98 7.46
N MET A 14 10.10 -14.73 6.36
CA MET A 14 8.94 -15.36 5.72
C MET A 14 8.18 -16.30 6.67
N LEU A 15 8.90 -17.08 7.50
CA LEU A 15 8.29 -17.93 8.53
C LEU A 15 7.61 -17.11 9.63
N GLN A 16 8.22 -16.01 10.06
CA GLN A 16 7.63 -15.10 11.04
C GLN A 16 6.34 -14.45 10.50
N VAL A 17 6.38 -13.92 9.27
CA VAL A 17 5.21 -13.34 8.60
C VAL A 17 4.09 -14.38 8.44
N SER A 18 4.43 -15.59 7.99
CA SER A 18 3.44 -16.66 7.81
C SER A 18 2.80 -17.08 9.13
N LYS A 19 3.59 -17.17 10.21
CA LYS A 19 3.10 -17.48 11.54
C LYS A 19 2.20 -16.36 12.06
N TRP A 20 2.67 -15.11 12.00
CA TRP A 20 1.90 -13.93 12.41
C TRP A 20 0.55 -13.86 11.68
N TRP A 21 0.54 -14.02 10.36
CA TRP A 21 -0.69 -13.97 9.57
C TRP A 21 -1.67 -15.09 9.95
N LYS A 22 -1.17 -16.29 10.21
CA LYS A 22 -1.98 -17.42 10.68
C LYS A 22 -2.57 -17.17 12.06
N ASP A 23 -1.78 -16.61 12.98
CA ASP A 23 -2.19 -16.31 14.35
C ASP A 23 -3.19 -15.14 14.39
N LEU A 24 -3.06 -14.17 13.48
CA LEU A 24 -4.00 -13.07 13.30
C LEU A 24 -5.40 -13.56 12.86
N GLY A 25 -5.46 -14.69 12.12
CA GLY A 25 -6.71 -15.39 11.81
C GLY A 25 -7.58 -14.77 10.72
N LEU A 26 -7.21 -13.60 10.15
CA LEU A 26 -8.01 -12.89 9.15
C LEU A 26 -8.41 -13.75 7.94
N ALA A 27 -7.50 -14.59 7.44
CA ALA A 27 -7.79 -15.45 6.28
C ALA A 27 -8.94 -16.45 6.49
N LYS A 28 -9.25 -16.81 7.74
CA LYS A 28 -10.38 -17.71 8.05
C LYS A 28 -11.71 -16.96 8.10
N GLU A 29 -11.67 -15.73 8.59
CA GLU A 29 -12.83 -14.88 8.82
C GLU A 29 -13.23 -14.10 7.56
N LEU A 30 -12.23 -13.63 6.80
CA LEU A 30 -12.39 -12.79 5.61
C LEU A 30 -12.13 -13.60 4.33
N LYS A 31 -12.94 -14.63 4.09
CA LYS A 31 -12.75 -15.56 2.95
C LYS A 31 -12.89 -14.90 1.56
N PHE A 32 -13.53 -13.74 1.49
CA PHE A 32 -13.66 -12.97 0.26
C PHE A 32 -12.37 -12.21 -0.10
N ALA A 33 -11.54 -11.91 0.90
CA ALA A 33 -10.34 -11.10 0.72
C ALA A 33 -9.14 -11.94 0.27
N ARG A 34 -8.18 -11.29 -0.38
CA ARG A 34 -6.90 -11.86 -0.80
C ARG A 34 -6.15 -12.39 0.43
N ASN A 35 -5.52 -13.54 0.28
CA ASN A 35 -4.74 -14.21 1.32
C ASN A 35 -3.33 -14.51 0.80
N GLN A 36 -2.50 -13.48 0.73
CA GLN A 36 -1.18 -13.56 0.06
C GLN A 36 -0.05 -12.96 0.91
N PRO A 37 0.14 -13.40 2.17
CA PRO A 37 1.12 -12.82 3.09
C PRO A 37 2.56 -12.82 2.54
N LEU A 38 2.92 -13.83 1.75
CA LEU A 38 4.24 -13.90 1.13
C LEU A 38 4.40 -12.91 -0.03
N LYS A 39 3.36 -12.66 -0.83
CA LYS A 39 3.37 -11.61 -1.87
C LYS A 39 3.52 -10.24 -1.21
N TRP A 40 2.78 -9.99 -0.13
CA TRP A 40 2.85 -8.72 0.60
C TRP A 40 4.23 -8.48 1.24
N TYR A 41 4.88 -9.54 1.73
CA TYR A 41 6.25 -9.48 2.24
C TYR A 41 7.31 -9.16 1.16
N MET A 42 7.04 -9.44 -0.12
CA MET A 42 7.98 -9.08 -1.20
C MET A 42 8.21 -7.57 -1.32
N TRP A 43 7.22 -6.76 -0.92
CA TRP A 43 7.37 -5.31 -0.87
C TRP A 43 8.50 -4.88 0.10
N PRO A 44 8.42 -5.12 1.43
CA PRO A 44 9.51 -4.72 2.32
C PRO A 44 10.86 -5.33 1.97
N LEU A 45 10.86 -6.56 1.44
CA LEU A 45 12.08 -7.23 0.99
C LEU A 45 12.83 -6.44 -0.09
N ALA A 46 12.12 -5.98 -1.12
CA ALA A 46 12.70 -5.17 -2.20
C ALA A 46 13.01 -3.73 -1.74
N VAL A 47 12.17 -3.18 -0.85
CA VAL A 47 12.24 -1.79 -0.41
C VAL A 47 13.41 -1.54 0.54
N LEU A 48 13.65 -2.48 1.46
CA LEU A 48 14.66 -2.39 2.52
C LEU A 48 15.74 -3.48 2.32
N PRO A 49 16.67 -3.32 1.36
CA PRO A 49 17.64 -4.36 1.00
C PRO A 49 18.74 -4.57 2.04
N ASP A 50 18.87 -3.68 3.04
CA ASP A 50 19.87 -3.82 4.11
C ASP A 50 19.49 -4.99 5.02
N PRO A 51 20.32 -6.04 5.16
CA PRO A 51 20.00 -7.20 5.99
C PRO A 51 19.76 -6.86 7.47
N SER A 52 20.32 -5.75 7.98
CA SER A 52 20.10 -5.28 9.35
C SER A 52 18.66 -4.82 9.62
N LEU A 53 17.90 -4.50 8.56
CA LEU A 53 16.50 -4.03 8.65
C LEU A 53 15.47 -5.18 8.68
N SER A 54 15.88 -6.35 9.19
CA SER A 54 15.06 -7.57 9.26
C SER A 54 13.72 -7.34 9.98
N GLU A 55 13.78 -6.68 11.12
CA GLU A 55 12.61 -6.36 11.92
C GLU A 55 11.68 -5.38 11.21
N GLN A 56 12.23 -4.32 10.62
CA GLN A 56 11.47 -3.33 9.85
C GLN A 56 10.76 -3.97 8.67
N ARG A 57 11.37 -4.97 8.01
CA ARG A 57 10.70 -5.72 6.93
C ARG A 57 9.48 -6.50 7.42
N VAL A 58 9.63 -7.21 8.53
CA VAL A 58 8.52 -7.98 9.13
C VAL A 58 7.41 -7.04 9.59
N GLU A 59 7.74 -5.95 10.28
CA GLU A 59 6.75 -4.98 10.75
C GLU A 59 6.05 -4.25 9.62
N LEU A 60 6.77 -3.85 8.57
CA LEU A 60 6.19 -3.13 7.43
C LEU A 60 5.27 -4.03 6.58
N THR A 61 5.43 -5.35 6.65
CA THR A 61 4.51 -6.30 6.00
C THR A 61 3.09 -6.20 6.57
N LYS A 62 2.95 -5.88 7.87
CA LYS A 62 1.66 -5.82 8.56
C LYS A 62 0.72 -4.73 8.02
N PRO A 63 1.11 -3.43 7.94
CA PRO A 63 0.26 -2.40 7.34
C PRO A 63 0.03 -2.64 5.84
N ILE A 64 0.99 -3.21 5.10
CA ILE A 64 0.77 -3.58 3.69
C ILE A 64 -0.36 -4.62 3.59
N SER A 65 -0.32 -5.66 4.42
CA SER A 65 -1.37 -6.69 4.46
C SER A 65 -2.74 -6.07 4.75
N LEU A 66 -2.81 -5.13 5.71
CA LEU A 66 -4.05 -4.42 6.03
C LEU A 66 -4.56 -3.56 4.87
N VAL A 67 -3.69 -2.88 4.12
CA VAL A 67 -4.10 -2.10 2.94
C VAL A 67 -4.82 -3.01 1.94
N TYR A 68 -4.27 -4.19 1.61
CA TYR A 68 -4.92 -5.15 0.71
C TYR A 68 -6.28 -5.65 1.24
N ILE A 69 -6.37 -5.96 2.54
CA ILE A 69 -7.63 -6.41 3.14
C ILE A 69 -8.70 -5.31 3.12
N ILE A 70 -8.31 -4.08 3.42
CA ILE A 70 -9.22 -2.93 3.43
C ILE A 70 -9.69 -2.63 2.00
N ASP A 71 -8.79 -2.67 1.02
CA ASP A 71 -9.12 -2.57 -0.40
C ASP A 71 -10.19 -3.59 -0.82
N ASP A 72 -10.03 -4.86 -0.46
CA ASP A 72 -11.04 -5.90 -0.74
C ASP A 72 -12.39 -5.65 -0.02
N ILE A 73 -12.36 -5.07 1.19
CA ILE A 73 -13.60 -4.69 1.89
C ILE A 73 -14.30 -3.55 1.14
N PHE A 74 -13.58 -2.53 0.69
CA PHE A 74 -14.19 -1.37 0.02
C PHE A 74 -14.69 -1.70 -1.39
N ASP A 75 -13.93 -2.49 -2.15
CA ASP A 75 -14.18 -2.65 -3.58
C ASP A 75 -15.03 -3.88 -3.89
N VAL A 76 -14.81 -4.99 -3.16
CA VAL A 76 -15.42 -6.29 -3.47
C VAL A 76 -16.62 -6.61 -2.60
N HIS A 77 -16.55 -6.35 -1.28
CA HIS A 77 -17.51 -6.94 -0.33
C HIS A 77 -18.49 -5.95 0.32
N GLY A 78 -18.01 -4.80 0.79
CA GLY A 78 -18.78 -3.89 1.63
C GLY A 78 -19.85 -3.12 0.86
N THR A 79 -21.01 -2.96 1.49
CA THR A 79 -22.07 -2.05 1.01
C THR A 79 -21.75 -0.60 1.39
N LEU A 80 -22.32 0.38 0.67
CA LEU A 80 -22.04 1.79 0.95
C LEU A 80 -22.39 2.19 2.40
N ASP A 81 -23.49 1.68 2.94
CA ASP A 81 -23.92 1.96 4.32
C ASP A 81 -22.94 1.36 5.33
N GLU A 82 -22.51 0.11 5.14
CA GLU A 82 -21.50 -0.54 5.99
C GLU A 82 -20.16 0.19 5.92
N LEU A 83 -19.71 0.59 4.73
CA LEU A 83 -18.44 1.29 4.53
C LEU A 83 -18.46 2.70 5.15
N THR A 84 -19.63 3.35 5.15
CA THR A 84 -19.82 4.63 5.83
C THR A 84 -19.65 4.46 7.34
N LEU A 85 -20.34 3.47 7.94
CA LEU A 85 -20.20 3.15 9.36
C LEU A 85 -18.76 2.75 9.71
N PHE A 86 -18.10 1.98 8.83
CA PHE A 86 -16.72 1.55 9.04
C PHE A 86 -15.75 2.73 9.04
N THR A 87 -15.95 3.68 8.11
CA THR A 87 -15.18 4.93 8.05
C THR A 87 -15.40 5.78 9.30
N GLU A 88 -16.64 5.87 9.80
CA GLU A 88 -16.93 6.57 11.04
C GLU A 88 -16.28 5.92 12.26
N ALA A 89 -16.26 4.58 12.33
CA ALA A 89 -15.60 3.85 13.40
C ALA A 89 -14.08 4.09 13.39
N VAL A 90 -13.46 4.12 12.21
CA VAL A 90 -12.04 4.48 12.04
C VAL A 90 -11.76 5.94 12.39
N ASN A 91 -12.66 6.87 12.03
CA ASN A 91 -12.53 8.28 12.40
C ASN A 91 -12.53 8.47 13.93
N ARG A 92 -13.39 7.74 14.65
CA ARG A 92 -13.44 7.78 16.12
C ARG A 92 -12.29 7.01 16.76
N TRP A 93 -11.85 5.92 16.11
CA TRP A 93 -10.84 4.99 16.61
C TRP A 93 -11.17 4.41 18.00
N GLU A 94 -12.46 4.13 18.25
CA GLU A 94 -12.98 3.65 19.53
C GLU A 94 -13.67 2.28 19.38
N TYR A 95 -13.47 1.37 20.35
CA TYR A 95 -14.12 0.06 20.34
C TYR A 95 -15.65 0.14 20.42
N ALA A 96 -16.21 1.15 21.10
CA ALA A 96 -17.67 1.32 21.16
C ALA A 96 -18.27 1.65 19.78
N ALA A 97 -17.50 2.29 18.89
CA ALA A 97 -17.95 2.63 17.55
C ALA A 97 -18.07 1.42 16.62
N VAL A 98 -17.48 0.26 16.98
CA VAL A 98 -17.55 -0.95 16.16
C VAL A 98 -18.73 -1.86 16.48
N GLU A 99 -19.50 -1.59 17.54
CA GLU A 99 -20.64 -2.45 17.94
C GLU A 99 -21.69 -2.58 16.83
N GLN A 100 -21.87 -1.51 16.05
CA GLN A 100 -22.85 -1.44 14.96
C GLN A 100 -22.36 -2.05 13.64
N LEU A 101 -21.07 -2.41 13.56
CA LEU A 101 -20.50 -2.97 12.34
C LEU A 101 -20.89 -4.45 12.16
N PRO A 102 -20.84 -4.97 10.92
CA PRO A 102 -20.79 -6.41 10.69
C PRO A 102 -19.54 -7.04 11.33
N ASP A 103 -19.62 -8.32 11.70
CA ASP A 103 -18.54 -8.99 12.42
C ASP A 103 -17.21 -9.02 11.64
N TYR A 104 -17.26 -9.14 10.30
CA TYR A 104 -16.07 -9.11 9.45
C TYR A 104 -15.32 -7.76 9.54
N MET A 105 -16.05 -6.64 9.60
CA MET A 105 -15.47 -5.30 9.78
C MET A 105 -14.94 -5.09 11.19
N LYS A 106 -15.62 -5.62 12.23
CA LYS A 106 -15.08 -5.61 13.61
C LYS A 106 -13.74 -6.33 13.68
N ILE A 107 -13.66 -7.50 13.06
CA ILE A 107 -12.43 -8.31 13.01
C ILE A 107 -11.32 -7.53 12.30
N CYS A 108 -11.62 -6.91 11.14
CA CYS A 108 -10.66 -6.07 10.43
C CYS A 108 -10.23 -4.85 11.26
N PHE A 109 -11.17 -4.14 11.91
CA PHE A 109 -10.87 -2.99 12.76
C PHE A 109 -9.98 -3.38 13.94
N ASN A 110 -10.27 -4.50 14.60
CA ASN A 110 -9.48 -4.99 15.73
C ASN A 110 -8.06 -5.33 15.30
N ALA A 111 -7.88 -5.95 14.12
CA ALA A 111 -6.56 -6.20 13.55
C ALA A 111 -5.82 -4.89 13.23
N LEU A 112 -6.49 -3.95 12.57
CA LEU A 112 -5.97 -2.61 12.27
C LEU A 112 -5.50 -1.90 13.55
N ASN A 113 -6.36 -1.76 14.55
CA ASN A 113 -6.02 -1.12 15.81
C ASN A 113 -4.88 -1.85 16.55
N GLY A 114 -4.92 -3.19 16.59
CA GLY A 114 -3.88 -4.00 17.22
C GLY A 114 -2.50 -3.77 16.58
N ILE A 115 -2.42 -3.82 15.26
CA ILE A 115 -1.17 -3.63 14.50
C ILE A 115 -0.67 -2.19 14.64
N THR A 116 -1.55 -1.19 14.56
CA THR A 116 -1.15 0.21 14.77
C THR A 116 -0.61 0.45 16.19
N ASN A 117 -1.23 -0.15 17.21
CA ASN A 117 -0.75 -0.07 18.60
C ASN A 117 0.59 -0.79 18.80
N GLU A 118 0.77 -1.95 18.19
CA GLU A 118 2.02 -2.71 18.24
C GLU A 118 3.18 -1.91 17.61
N ILE A 119 2.98 -1.40 16.40
CA ILE A 119 3.99 -0.58 15.71
C ILE A 119 4.27 0.71 16.49
N SER A 120 3.24 1.38 16.98
CA SER A 120 3.41 2.61 17.77
C SER A 120 4.21 2.36 19.05
N SER A 121 3.96 1.25 19.74
CA SER A 121 4.71 0.87 20.95
C SER A 121 6.16 0.57 20.62
N LYS A 122 6.41 -0.10 19.49
CA LYS A 122 7.75 -0.43 19.02
C LYS A 122 8.57 0.81 18.66
N VAL A 123 8.00 1.71 17.86
CA VAL A 123 8.63 2.99 17.51
C VAL A 123 8.92 3.82 18.76
N TYR A 124 8.02 3.81 19.74
CA TYR A 124 8.25 4.49 21.02
C TYR A 124 9.41 3.88 21.81
N ASN A 125 9.49 2.55 21.88
CA ASN A 125 10.56 1.86 22.60
C ASN A 125 11.93 2.05 21.92
N ASP A 126 11.97 2.01 20.58
CA ASP A 126 13.22 2.06 19.82
C ASP A 126 13.74 3.50 19.64
N HIS A 127 12.82 4.45 19.41
CA HIS A 127 13.15 5.81 18.98
C HIS A 127 12.64 6.92 19.92
N GLY A 128 11.89 6.58 20.97
CA GLY A 128 11.37 7.54 21.95
C GLY A 128 10.23 8.44 21.41
N TRP A 129 9.69 8.14 20.22
CA TRP A 129 8.62 8.93 19.59
C TRP A 129 7.31 8.15 19.56
N ASN A 130 6.19 8.81 19.84
CA ASN A 130 4.87 8.20 19.71
C ASN A 130 4.24 8.57 18.35
N PRO A 131 4.18 7.66 17.36
CA PRO A 131 3.68 7.97 16.03
C PRO A 131 2.15 7.82 15.90
N MET A 132 1.43 7.49 16.98
CA MET A 132 0.02 7.09 16.92
C MET A 132 -0.88 8.04 16.12
N GLU A 133 -0.73 9.35 16.34
CA GLU A 133 -1.54 10.37 15.68
C GLU A 133 -1.32 10.35 14.16
N SER A 134 -0.06 10.35 13.72
CA SER A 134 0.32 10.28 12.31
C SER A 134 -0.15 8.98 11.64
N LEU A 135 0.01 7.83 12.31
CA LEU A 135 -0.44 6.54 11.77
C LEU A 135 -1.97 6.51 11.57
N ARG A 136 -2.73 6.98 12.58
CA ARG A 136 -4.20 7.06 12.50
C ARG A 136 -4.65 8.06 11.44
N LYS A 137 -4.01 9.23 11.35
CA LYS A 137 -4.29 10.25 10.33
C LYS A 137 -4.12 9.68 8.92
N ALA A 138 -3.02 8.95 8.68
CA ALA A 138 -2.77 8.33 7.38
C ALA A 138 -3.85 7.29 7.01
N VAL A 139 -4.19 6.40 7.94
CA VAL A 139 -5.24 5.39 7.75
C VAL A 139 -6.60 6.05 7.50
N LEU A 140 -7.00 7.03 8.33
CA LEU A 140 -8.25 7.75 8.15
C LEU A 140 -8.32 8.46 6.80
N GLY A 141 -7.22 9.10 6.38
CA GLY A 141 -7.13 9.73 5.06
C GLY A 141 -7.37 8.75 3.91
N MET A 142 -6.87 7.51 4.03
CA MET A 142 -7.15 6.45 3.06
C MET A 142 -8.64 6.11 3.02
N PHE A 143 -9.24 5.82 4.18
CA PHE A 143 -10.66 5.46 4.30
C PHE A 143 -11.59 6.52 3.71
N MET A 144 -11.32 7.80 4.01
CA MET A 144 -12.10 8.92 3.50
C MET A 144 -12.10 8.99 1.96
N GLN A 145 -10.98 8.63 1.32
CA GLN A 145 -10.87 8.62 -0.13
C GLN A 145 -11.47 7.36 -0.76
N CYS A 146 -11.37 6.20 -0.10
CA CYS A 146 -12.08 5.00 -0.52
C CYS A 146 -13.60 5.19 -0.48
N ILE A 147 -14.16 5.75 0.61
CA ILE A 147 -15.60 6.01 0.70
C ILE A 147 -16.07 7.11 -0.26
N SER A 148 -15.25 8.15 -0.49
CA SER A 148 -15.55 9.20 -1.46
C SER A 148 -15.68 8.63 -2.87
N SER A 149 -14.79 7.71 -3.27
CA SER A 149 -14.92 6.98 -4.54
C SER A 149 -16.19 6.15 -4.60
N ARG A 150 -16.46 5.34 -3.58
CA ARG A 150 -17.66 4.47 -3.49
C ARG A 150 -18.97 5.24 -3.57
N SER A 151 -19.07 6.35 -2.83
CA SER A 151 -20.26 7.21 -2.83
C SER A 151 -20.44 7.99 -4.13
N LYS A 152 -19.43 8.76 -4.57
CA LYS A 152 -19.60 9.70 -5.68
C LYS A 152 -19.60 9.04 -7.05
N TRP A 153 -18.81 7.99 -7.24
CA TRP A 153 -18.56 7.48 -8.59
C TRP A 153 -19.36 6.23 -8.91
N PHE A 154 -19.58 5.36 -7.91
CA PHE A 154 -20.30 4.10 -8.12
C PHE A 154 -21.78 4.20 -7.79
N ALA A 155 -22.16 4.91 -6.72
CA ALA A 155 -23.58 5.04 -6.36
C ALA A 155 -24.33 6.04 -7.26
N ASP A 156 -23.72 7.19 -7.55
CA ASP A 156 -24.35 8.26 -8.35
C ASP A 156 -24.19 8.07 -9.87
N GLY A 157 -23.44 7.04 -10.31
CA GLY A 157 -23.15 6.77 -11.73
C GLY A 157 -22.31 7.86 -12.41
N HIS A 158 -21.67 8.74 -11.63
CA HIS A 158 -20.86 9.84 -12.13
C HIS A 158 -19.46 9.34 -12.53
N VAL A 159 -19.08 9.54 -13.79
CA VAL A 159 -17.70 9.32 -14.23
C VAL A 159 -16.89 10.58 -13.91
N PRO A 160 -15.89 10.52 -13.02
CA PRO A 160 -15.04 11.67 -12.71
C PRO A 160 -14.15 12.05 -13.89
N LYS A 161 -13.65 13.30 -13.88
CA LYS A 161 -12.52 13.70 -14.74
C LYS A 161 -11.27 12.92 -14.35
N ALA A 162 -10.36 12.70 -15.30
CA ALA A 162 -9.16 11.90 -15.08
C ALA A 162 -8.29 12.44 -13.93
N ASP A 163 -8.10 13.77 -13.86
CA ASP A 163 -7.32 14.41 -12.80
C ASP A 163 -8.00 14.32 -11.42
N GLU A 164 -9.33 14.38 -11.37
CA GLU A 164 -10.09 14.23 -10.13
C GLU A 164 -10.00 12.78 -9.62
N TYR A 165 -10.17 11.82 -10.54
CA TYR A 165 -9.96 10.41 -10.26
C TYR A 165 -8.57 10.18 -9.68
N LEU A 166 -7.53 10.70 -10.34
CA LEU A 166 -6.14 10.46 -9.95
C LEU A 166 -5.82 11.03 -8.57
N LYS A 167 -6.32 12.23 -8.24
CA LYS A 167 -6.10 12.85 -6.92
C LYS A 167 -6.63 11.99 -5.78
N ASN A 168 -7.79 11.37 -5.96
CA ASN A 168 -8.33 10.46 -4.97
C ASN A 168 -7.59 9.10 -5.02
N GLY A 169 -7.40 8.54 -6.21
CA GLY A 169 -6.75 7.24 -6.45
C GLY A 169 -5.33 7.15 -5.87
N VAL A 170 -4.60 8.26 -5.88
CA VAL A 170 -3.29 8.40 -5.25
C VAL A 170 -3.37 8.11 -3.75
N ILE A 171 -4.36 8.64 -3.04
CA ILE A 171 -4.51 8.46 -1.60
C ILE A 171 -5.21 7.12 -1.28
N SER A 172 -6.24 6.74 -2.04
CA SER A 172 -6.96 5.48 -1.80
C SER A 172 -6.09 4.24 -2.05
N SER A 173 -4.99 4.36 -2.82
CA SER A 173 -4.01 3.29 -3.00
C SER A 173 -3.34 2.79 -1.72
N GLY A 174 -3.39 3.56 -0.62
CA GLY A 174 -2.79 3.20 0.66
C GLY A 174 -1.26 3.28 0.72
N VAL A 175 -0.58 3.68 -0.36
CA VAL A 175 0.88 3.84 -0.39
C VAL A 175 1.36 4.82 0.68
N HIS A 176 0.63 5.92 0.90
CA HIS A 176 0.98 6.89 1.93
C HIS A 176 0.94 6.28 3.33
N VAL A 177 -0.03 5.40 3.61
CA VAL A 177 -0.11 4.66 4.88
C VAL A 177 1.17 3.86 5.08
N VAL A 178 1.59 3.09 4.07
CA VAL A 178 2.81 2.27 4.14
C VAL A 178 4.05 3.13 4.33
N LEU A 179 4.19 4.23 3.58
CA LEU A 179 5.36 5.11 3.67
C LEU A 179 5.44 5.86 5.00
N VAL A 180 4.31 6.27 5.58
CA VAL A 180 4.26 6.87 6.93
C VAL A 180 4.71 5.84 7.98
N HIS A 181 4.20 4.60 7.94
CA HIS A 181 4.65 3.53 8.84
C HIS A 181 6.15 3.26 8.68
N MET A 182 6.64 3.20 7.44
CA MET A 182 8.05 3.00 7.13
C MET A 182 8.95 4.12 7.69
N PHE A 183 8.54 5.39 7.55
CA PHE A 183 9.27 6.53 8.10
C PHE A 183 9.54 6.37 9.59
N PHE A 184 8.51 6.01 10.35
CA PHE A 184 8.63 5.82 11.80
C PHE A 184 9.39 4.55 12.18
N LEU A 185 9.18 3.44 11.48
CA LEU A 185 9.91 2.18 11.72
C LEU A 185 11.42 2.34 11.47
N LEU A 186 11.81 3.16 10.50
CA LEU A 186 13.22 3.46 10.22
C LEU A 186 13.88 4.35 11.29
N GLY A 187 13.12 5.17 12.02
CA GLY A 187 13.64 5.99 13.13
C GLY A 187 14.55 7.17 12.75
N HIS A 188 15.06 7.20 11.52
CA HIS A 188 16.09 8.15 11.11
C HIS A 188 15.52 9.55 10.86
N GLY A 189 15.87 10.49 11.74
CA GLY A 189 15.53 11.91 11.57
C GLY A 189 14.10 12.25 12.01
N ILE A 190 13.55 11.50 12.97
CA ILE A 190 12.26 11.83 13.59
C ILE A 190 12.41 13.14 14.38
N THR A 191 11.77 14.19 13.88
CA THR A 191 11.63 15.49 14.54
C THR A 191 10.22 16.00 14.28
N LYS A 192 9.69 16.86 15.14
CA LYS A 192 8.34 17.42 14.96
C LYS A 192 8.16 18.01 13.54
N ARG A 193 9.13 18.81 13.08
CA ARG A 193 9.12 19.38 11.72
C ARG A 193 9.03 18.31 10.64
N ASN A 194 9.81 17.23 10.75
CA ASN A 194 9.80 16.18 9.74
C ASN A 194 8.50 15.37 9.79
N VAL A 195 7.94 15.13 10.98
CA VAL A 195 6.63 14.51 11.15
C VAL A 195 5.53 15.36 10.50
N ASP A 196 5.51 16.67 10.76
CA ASP A 196 4.53 17.58 10.14
C ASP A 196 4.61 17.50 8.60
N VAL A 197 5.82 17.45 8.03
CA VAL A 197 6.00 17.30 6.57
C VAL A 197 5.51 15.94 6.06
N VAL A 198 5.76 14.84 6.76
CA VAL A 198 5.25 13.51 6.38
C VAL A 198 3.72 13.46 6.43
N ASP A 199 3.13 14.05 7.46
CA ASP A 199 1.69 14.08 7.70
C ASP A 199 0.93 14.97 6.72
N ASP A 200 1.63 15.88 6.03
CA ASP A 200 1.09 16.76 4.98
C ASP A 200 1.21 16.17 3.56
N PHE A 201 1.54 14.88 3.46
CA PHE A 201 1.59 14.13 2.20
C PHE A 201 2.53 14.78 1.15
N PRO A 202 3.84 14.81 1.43
CA PRO A 202 4.82 15.55 0.66
C PRO A 202 5.05 14.90 -0.72
N GLU A 203 5.65 15.67 -1.64
CA GLU A 203 5.78 15.29 -3.05
C GLU A 203 6.51 13.95 -3.27
N ILE A 204 7.46 13.60 -2.39
CA ILE A 204 8.13 12.29 -2.43
C ILE A 204 7.14 11.12 -2.21
N ILE A 205 6.18 11.27 -1.28
CA ILE A 205 5.18 10.23 -0.99
C ILE A 205 4.10 10.27 -2.08
N SER A 206 3.65 11.47 -2.48
CA SER A 206 2.63 11.64 -3.53
C SER A 206 3.09 11.08 -4.87
N SER A 207 4.36 11.27 -5.23
CA SER A 207 4.94 10.75 -6.48
C SER A 207 4.99 9.24 -6.51
N VAL A 208 5.40 8.58 -5.41
CA VAL A 208 5.42 7.11 -5.32
C VAL A 208 3.99 6.56 -5.44
N ALA A 209 3.05 7.16 -4.71
CA ALA A 209 1.64 6.76 -4.75
C ALA A 209 1.02 6.95 -6.15
N LYS A 210 1.37 8.04 -6.83
CA LYS A 210 0.94 8.32 -8.21
C LYS A 210 1.53 7.35 -9.22
N ILE A 211 2.81 6.98 -9.09
CA ILE A 211 3.41 5.93 -9.93
C ILE A 211 2.67 4.62 -9.74
N LEU A 212 2.39 4.22 -8.49
CA LEU A 212 1.65 3.00 -8.20
C LEU A 212 0.26 3.03 -8.83
N ARG A 213 -0.55 4.05 -8.51
CA ARG A 213 -1.93 4.17 -9.03
C ARG A 213 -1.97 4.17 -10.56
N LEU A 214 -1.08 4.90 -11.23
CA LEU A 214 -1.05 4.94 -12.69
C LEU A 214 -0.63 3.60 -13.31
N TRP A 215 0.24 2.83 -12.65
CA TRP A 215 0.69 1.53 -13.16
C TRP A 215 -0.36 0.44 -12.94
N ASP A 216 -0.99 0.46 -11.76
CA ASP A 216 -2.14 -0.38 -11.40
C ASP A 216 -3.25 -0.22 -12.45
N ASP A 217 -3.65 1.03 -12.69
CA ASP A 217 -4.69 1.38 -13.66
C ASP A 217 -4.27 1.24 -15.14
N LEU A 218 -2.98 0.97 -15.42
CA LEU A 218 -2.49 0.69 -16.78
C LEU A 218 -2.71 -0.78 -17.17
N GLY A 219 -2.87 -1.67 -16.19
CA GLY A 219 -3.28 -3.04 -16.43
C GLY A 219 -4.67 -3.13 -17.07
N SER A 220 -5.11 -4.33 -17.44
CA SER A 220 -6.55 -4.54 -17.48
C SER A 220 -7.01 -4.47 -16.02
N ALA A 221 -8.00 -3.64 -15.67
CA ALA A 221 -8.57 -3.52 -14.31
C ALA A 221 -9.08 -4.85 -13.67
N LYS A 222 -8.85 -5.97 -14.35
CA LYS A 222 -9.06 -7.34 -13.90
C LYS A 222 -7.86 -7.83 -13.10
N ASP A 223 -7.73 -7.33 -11.88
CA ASP A 223 -6.83 -7.91 -10.89
C ASP A 223 -7.42 -9.20 -10.30
N GLU A 224 -6.59 -10.01 -9.64
CA GLU A 224 -6.87 -11.38 -9.18
C GLU A 224 -8.36 -11.69 -8.85
N ASN A 225 -8.96 -10.91 -7.94
CA ASN A 225 -10.35 -11.06 -7.48
C ASN A 225 -11.28 -9.90 -7.89
N GLN A 226 -10.77 -8.91 -8.63
CA GLN A 226 -11.55 -7.75 -9.06
C GLN A 226 -11.94 -7.90 -10.53
N ASP A 227 -13.20 -7.64 -10.85
CA ASP A 227 -13.72 -7.78 -12.21
C ASP A 227 -13.61 -6.48 -13.04
N GLY A 228 -12.84 -5.50 -12.53
CA GLY A 228 -12.59 -4.21 -13.19
C GLY A 228 -13.76 -3.26 -13.16
N HIS A 229 -14.62 -3.40 -12.15
CA HIS A 229 -15.78 -2.53 -11.97
C HIS A 229 -15.47 -1.25 -11.20
N ASP A 230 -14.29 -1.14 -10.60
CA ASP A 230 -13.87 0.00 -9.76
C ASP A 230 -13.29 1.18 -10.57
N GLY A 231 -13.52 1.18 -11.89
CA GLY A 231 -13.01 2.21 -12.80
C GLY A 231 -11.48 2.23 -12.88
N SER A 232 -10.94 2.99 -13.82
CA SER A 232 -9.50 3.22 -13.92
C SER A 232 -9.21 4.61 -14.43
N TYR A 233 -8.03 5.14 -14.12
CA TYR A 233 -7.54 6.39 -14.69
C TYR A 233 -7.57 6.36 -16.22
N LEU A 234 -7.20 5.22 -16.82
CA LEU A 234 -7.22 5.02 -18.27
C LEU A 234 -8.63 5.21 -18.84
N GLU A 235 -9.64 4.61 -18.20
CA GLU A 235 -11.04 4.78 -18.61
C GLU A 235 -11.53 6.22 -18.44
N CYS A 236 -11.22 6.86 -17.31
CA CYS A 236 -11.60 8.26 -17.06
C CYS A 236 -10.99 9.17 -18.13
N TYR A 237 -9.71 8.95 -18.48
CA TYR A 237 -9.00 9.70 -19.52
C TYR A 237 -9.63 9.51 -20.91
N MET A 238 -9.96 8.27 -21.29
CA MET A 238 -10.59 7.98 -22.58
C MET A 238 -12.00 8.57 -22.68
N LYS A 239 -12.78 8.55 -21.57
CA LYS A 239 -14.12 9.15 -21.52
C LYS A 239 -14.06 10.68 -21.60
N GLU A 240 -13.06 11.30 -20.96
CA GLU A 240 -12.85 12.75 -21.00
C GLU A 240 -12.37 13.24 -22.38
N LYS A 241 -11.69 12.37 -23.16
CA LYS A 241 -11.19 12.68 -24.51
C LYS A 241 -11.75 11.72 -25.57
N PRO A 242 -13.03 11.90 -25.97
CA PRO A 242 -13.65 11.07 -26.99
C PRO A 242 -12.82 11.02 -28.29
N GLY A 243 -12.65 9.81 -28.83
CA GLY A 243 -11.85 9.58 -30.05
C GLY A 243 -10.38 9.23 -29.82
N THR A 244 -9.90 9.21 -28.57
CA THR A 244 -8.57 8.71 -28.22
C THR A 244 -8.55 7.17 -28.29
N SER A 245 -7.61 6.59 -29.03
CA SER A 245 -7.42 5.13 -29.04
C SER A 245 -6.84 4.65 -27.71
N ILE A 246 -7.05 3.38 -27.38
CA ILE A 246 -6.50 2.80 -26.15
C ILE A 246 -4.97 2.87 -26.11
N GLU A 247 -4.30 2.71 -27.25
CA GLU A 247 -2.83 2.81 -27.35
C GLU A 247 -2.36 4.24 -27.04
N ASN A 248 -3.04 5.26 -27.57
CA ASN A 248 -2.70 6.65 -27.28
C ASN A 248 -2.94 7.00 -25.80
N ALA A 249 -4.02 6.48 -25.21
CA ALA A 249 -4.28 6.65 -23.78
C ALA A 249 -3.21 5.96 -22.92
N ARG A 250 -2.79 4.72 -23.25
CA ARG A 250 -1.69 4.02 -22.59
C ARG A 250 -0.36 4.77 -22.73
N CYS A 251 -0.04 5.28 -23.91
CA CYS A 251 1.14 6.12 -24.14
C CYS A 251 1.12 7.38 -23.27
N HIS A 252 -0.05 8.02 -23.12
CA HIS A 252 -0.19 9.17 -22.23
C HIS A 252 0.04 8.80 -20.76
N VAL A 253 -0.54 7.70 -20.27
CA VAL A 253 -0.32 7.21 -18.90
C VAL A 253 1.16 6.92 -18.65
N MET A 254 1.82 6.21 -19.57
CA MET A 254 3.26 5.95 -19.51
C MET A 254 4.11 7.21 -19.49
N HIS A 255 3.73 8.22 -20.27
CA HIS A 255 4.39 9.53 -20.23
C HIS A 255 4.21 10.20 -18.85
N THR A 256 3.01 10.18 -18.29
CA THR A 256 2.74 10.72 -16.95
C THR A 256 3.52 9.99 -15.85
N ILE A 257 3.67 8.66 -15.95
CA ILE A 257 4.54 7.88 -15.06
C ILE A 257 5.99 8.36 -15.19
N SER A 258 6.49 8.54 -16.41
CA SER A 258 7.85 9.03 -16.67
C SER A 258 8.10 10.43 -16.08
N GLU A 259 7.15 11.36 -16.25
CA GLU A 259 7.25 12.69 -15.62
C GLU A 259 7.20 12.61 -14.09
N THR A 260 6.36 11.74 -13.54
CA THR A 260 6.28 11.53 -12.08
C THR A 260 7.58 10.94 -11.51
N TRP A 261 8.27 10.07 -12.27
CA TRP A 261 9.62 9.59 -11.93
C TRP A 261 10.64 10.73 -11.88
N LYS A 262 10.56 11.71 -12.78
CA LYS A 262 11.45 12.88 -12.75
C LYS A 262 11.21 13.71 -11.49
N SER A 263 9.96 13.94 -11.11
CA SER A 263 9.61 14.61 -9.84
C SER A 263 10.17 13.86 -8.64
N LEU A 264 9.92 12.54 -8.56
CA LEU A 264 10.45 11.71 -7.47
C LEU A 264 11.98 11.75 -7.38
N ASN A 265 12.67 11.67 -8.52
CA ASN A 265 14.13 11.78 -8.57
C ASN A 265 14.60 13.14 -8.08
N ASN A 266 13.92 14.23 -8.47
CA ASN A 266 14.24 15.56 -7.99
C ASN A 266 14.09 15.68 -6.47
N GLU A 267 12.98 15.18 -5.90
CA GLU A 267 12.76 15.16 -4.45
C GLU A 267 13.85 14.37 -3.70
N CYS A 268 14.34 13.28 -4.30
CA CYS A 268 15.39 12.45 -3.68
C CYS A 268 16.81 13.04 -3.81
N LEU A 269 17.08 13.85 -4.84
CA LEU A 269 18.40 14.41 -5.14
C LEU A 269 18.57 15.84 -4.62
N ALA A 270 17.49 16.62 -4.55
CA ALA A 270 17.48 17.95 -3.98
C ALA A 270 17.58 17.89 -2.44
N PRO A 271 18.04 18.98 -1.79
CA PRO A 271 18.00 19.08 -0.33
C PRO A 271 16.57 18.88 0.18
N ASN A 272 16.36 17.79 0.92
CA ASN A 272 15.07 17.42 1.48
C ASN A 272 15.26 17.08 2.98
N PRO A 273 14.19 17.13 3.80
CA PRO A 273 14.28 16.92 5.24
C PRO A 273 14.46 15.45 5.66
N PHE A 274 14.44 14.51 4.70
CA PHE A 274 14.39 13.08 4.98
C PHE A 274 15.77 12.43 5.02
N SER A 275 15.87 11.31 5.75
CA SER A 275 17.07 10.49 5.73
C SER A 275 17.27 9.83 4.37
N THR A 276 18.53 9.61 4.00
CA THR A 276 18.87 8.86 2.77
C THR A 276 18.29 7.45 2.77
N CYS A 277 18.09 6.85 3.95
CA CYS A 277 17.44 5.55 4.08
C CYS A 277 15.97 5.62 3.62
N PHE A 278 15.22 6.62 4.09
CA PHE A 278 13.82 6.82 3.70
C PHE A 278 13.68 7.18 2.22
N THR A 279 14.48 8.11 1.70
CA THR A 279 14.38 8.51 0.27
C THR A 279 14.73 7.36 -0.68
N LYS A 280 15.75 6.54 -0.36
CA LYS A 280 16.07 5.31 -1.10
C LYS A 280 14.94 4.29 -1.03
N ALA A 281 14.31 4.14 0.14
CA ALA A 281 13.18 3.24 0.29
C ALA A 281 11.99 3.69 -0.56
N CYS A 282 11.65 4.99 -0.59
CA CYS A 282 10.62 5.54 -1.49
C CYS A 282 10.91 5.23 -2.97
N LEU A 283 12.16 5.42 -3.42
CA LEU A 283 12.57 5.04 -4.78
C LEU A 283 12.40 3.54 -5.04
N ASN A 284 12.75 2.69 -4.07
CA ASN A 284 12.61 1.25 -4.22
C ASN A 284 11.15 0.79 -4.26
N VAL A 285 10.25 1.44 -3.51
CA VAL A 285 8.80 1.20 -3.64
C VAL A 285 8.37 1.48 -5.07
N ALA A 286 8.70 2.64 -5.63
CA ALA A 286 8.36 2.98 -7.00
C ALA A 286 8.96 1.99 -8.03
N ARG A 287 10.18 1.45 -7.80
CA ARG A 287 10.80 0.42 -8.65
C ARG A 287 10.10 -0.93 -8.57
N MET A 288 9.50 -1.26 -7.43
CA MET A 288 8.81 -2.52 -7.21
C MET A 288 7.42 -2.55 -7.87
N VAL A 289 6.80 -1.38 -8.07
CA VAL A 289 5.46 -1.24 -8.67
C VAL A 289 5.30 -2.08 -9.96
N PRO A 290 6.17 -1.98 -10.99
CA PRO A 290 5.98 -2.76 -12.20
C PRO A 290 6.01 -4.28 -11.97
N LEU A 291 6.79 -4.76 -11.01
CA LEU A 291 6.85 -6.20 -10.69
C LEU A 291 5.58 -6.69 -9.98
N MET A 292 4.89 -5.80 -9.27
CA MET A 292 3.69 -6.13 -8.50
C MET A 292 2.38 -5.98 -9.28
N TYR A 293 2.39 -5.21 -10.37
CA TYR A 293 1.19 -4.82 -11.14
C TYR A 293 1.30 -5.12 -12.65
N SER A 294 2.29 -5.90 -13.08
CA SER A 294 2.37 -6.38 -14.47
C SER A 294 1.83 -7.81 -14.58
N TYR A 295 0.52 -7.95 -14.35
CA TYR A 295 -0.17 -9.23 -14.50
C TYR A 295 -0.15 -9.70 -15.96
N ASP A 296 -0.01 -11.00 -16.15
CA ASP A 296 -0.23 -11.64 -17.45
C ASP A 296 -1.72 -11.90 -17.71
N ASP A 297 -2.04 -12.46 -18.88
CA ASP A 297 -3.41 -12.77 -19.28
C ASP A 297 -4.10 -13.79 -18.34
N ASN A 298 -3.33 -14.53 -17.52
CA ASN A 298 -3.85 -15.48 -16.54
C ASN A 298 -3.99 -14.87 -15.13
N ARG A 299 -3.81 -13.54 -14.99
CA ARG A 299 -3.77 -12.83 -13.70
C ARG A 299 -2.64 -13.31 -12.79
N CYS A 300 -1.55 -13.83 -13.37
CA CYS A 300 -0.34 -14.24 -12.66
C CYS A 300 0.75 -13.16 -12.74
N LEU A 301 1.69 -13.18 -11.81
CA LEU A 301 2.89 -12.33 -11.81
C LEU A 301 4.13 -13.21 -12.01
N PRO A 302 4.41 -13.70 -13.22
CA PRO A 302 5.43 -14.72 -13.45
C PRO A 302 6.83 -14.27 -12.99
N SER A 303 7.18 -13.01 -13.23
CA SER A 303 8.44 -12.45 -12.75
C SER A 303 8.50 -12.42 -11.22
N LEU A 304 7.43 -12.03 -10.53
CA LEU A 304 7.40 -12.03 -9.06
C LEU A 304 7.51 -13.46 -8.52
N GLU A 305 6.78 -14.41 -9.11
CA GLU A 305 6.85 -15.82 -8.71
C GLU A 305 8.25 -16.41 -8.87
N GLU A 306 8.96 -16.06 -9.95
CA GLU A 306 10.34 -16.48 -10.16
C GLU A 306 11.26 -15.95 -9.06
N HIS A 307 11.14 -14.67 -8.70
CA HIS A 307 11.89 -14.08 -7.58
C HIS A 307 11.54 -14.73 -6.24
N MET A 308 10.26 -15.03 -6.01
CA MET A 308 9.83 -15.75 -4.80
C MET A 308 10.41 -17.18 -4.76
N LYS A 309 10.45 -17.88 -5.90
CA LYS A 309 11.02 -19.23 -5.99
C LYS A 309 12.52 -19.24 -5.75
N SER A 310 13.28 -18.28 -6.28
CA SER A 310 14.74 -18.22 -6.06
C SER A 310 15.10 -18.01 -4.59
N LEU A 311 14.32 -17.19 -3.86
CA LEU A 311 14.48 -16.97 -2.42
C LEU A 311 14.23 -18.23 -1.59
N VAL A 312 13.35 -19.13 -2.04
CA VAL A 312 13.00 -20.37 -1.33
C VAL A 312 13.94 -21.51 -1.73
N TYR A 313 14.17 -21.74 -3.02
CA TYR A 313 14.68 -23.01 -3.53
C TYR A 313 16.13 -22.99 -4.05
N GLU A 314 16.69 -21.87 -4.50
CA GLU A 314 18.00 -21.88 -5.15
C GLU A 314 19.16 -21.84 -4.14
N SER A 315 19.78 -22.98 -3.84
CA SER A 315 21.10 -22.98 -3.20
C SER A 315 22.12 -22.49 -4.22
N VAL A 316 22.82 -21.40 -3.92
CA VAL A 316 24.02 -21.05 -4.69
C VAL A 316 25.05 -22.12 -4.37
N SER A 317 25.27 -23.03 -5.31
CA SER A 317 26.40 -23.95 -5.27
C SER A 317 27.67 -23.10 -5.20
N SER A 318 28.33 -23.19 -4.04
CA SER A 318 29.62 -22.59 -3.72
C SER A 318 30.73 -23.02 -4.68
#